data_AF-A0A171DEN8-F1
#
_entry.id   AF-A0A171DEN8-F1
#
_cell.length_a   1.000
_cell.length_b   1.000
_cell.length_c   1.000
_cell.angle_alpha   90.00
_cell.angle_beta   90.00
_cell.angle_gamma   90.00
#
_symmetry.space_group_name_H-M   'P 1'
#
loop_
_entity.id
_entity.type
_entity.pdbx_description
1 polymer ?
#
loop_
_entity_poly.entity_id
_entity_poly.type
_entity_poly.pdbx_seq_one_letter_code
_entity_poly.pdbx_strand_id
1 'polypeptide(L)'
;KRSYLLLGNLNSIVFDYCARQKINTTSFTLFLLEQLPIVPPERYERECFGLKTAAEILRAAVLELTYTAHDMAPLARNMGHVSEGGEVLPPFPWDEARRLHLRAKLDALFFHLYGVTSRDDVRYIYSTFPIVERQDRDAYGCYRSLELCLAYMNALAAEQPDAVVEG
;
A
#
# COMPACT_ATOMS: atom_id res chain seq x y z
N LYS A 1 -7.58 1.64 -16.96
CA LYS A 1 -8.36 2.31 -15.88
C LYS A 1 -8.20 1.67 -14.49
N ARG A 2 -7.68 0.43 -14.32
CA ARG A 2 -7.43 -0.21 -13.00
C ARG A 2 -5.97 -0.55 -12.70
N SER A 3 -5.01 0.03 -13.43
CA SER A 3 -3.58 -0.27 -13.29
C SER A 3 -3.02 0.01 -11.89
N TYR A 4 -3.65 0.93 -11.14
CA TYR A 4 -3.29 1.23 -9.75
C TYR A 4 -3.51 0.04 -8.80
N LEU A 5 -4.43 -0.89 -9.12
CA LEU A 5 -4.65 -2.10 -8.31
C LEU A 5 -3.41 -3.00 -8.35
N LEU A 6 -2.94 -3.28 -9.57
CA LEU A 6 -1.73 -4.08 -9.79
C LEU A 6 -0.49 -3.37 -9.23
N LEU A 7 -0.37 -2.06 -9.47
CA LEU A 7 0.74 -1.27 -8.92
C LEU A 7 0.79 -1.35 -7.40
N GLY A 8 -0.36 -1.20 -6.72
CA GLY A 8 -0.45 -1.36 -5.28
C GLY A 8 -0.02 -2.75 -4.82
N ASN A 9 -0.56 -3.80 -5.47
CA ASN A 9 -0.29 -5.17 -5.09
C ASN A 9 1.20 -5.53 -5.20
N LEU A 10 1.84 -5.14 -6.30
CA LEU A 10 3.26 -5.38 -6.54
C LEU A 10 4.18 -4.63 -5.57
N ASN A 11 3.72 -3.53 -4.98
CA ASN A 11 4.45 -2.75 -3.98
C ASN A 11 4.06 -3.08 -2.54
N SER A 12 3.20 -4.09 -2.30
CA SER A 12 2.78 -4.47 -0.96
C SER A 12 3.81 -5.34 -0.26
N ILE A 13 4.00 -5.15 1.04
CA ILE A 13 4.93 -5.96 1.83
C ILE A 13 4.56 -7.46 1.84
N VAL A 14 3.26 -7.77 1.79
CA VAL A 14 2.75 -9.15 1.76
C VAL A 14 3.13 -9.84 0.44
N PHE A 15 3.00 -9.13 -0.68
CA PHE A 15 3.42 -9.66 -1.98
C PHE A 15 4.93 -9.88 -2.03
N ASP A 16 5.74 -8.93 -1.55
CA ASP A 16 7.20 -9.07 -1.51
C ASP A 16 7.62 -10.26 -0.64
N TYR A 17 6.96 -10.46 0.51
CA TYR A 17 7.16 -11.65 1.34
C TYR A 17 6.91 -12.94 0.55
N CYS A 18 5.75 -13.07 -0.11
CA CYS A 18 5.43 -14.24 -0.93
C CYS A 18 6.42 -14.45 -2.09
N ALA A 19 6.86 -13.35 -2.71
CA ALA A 19 7.84 -13.37 -3.80
C ALA A 19 9.18 -13.93 -3.33
N ARG A 20 9.70 -13.45 -2.19
CA ARG A 20 10.97 -13.90 -1.61
C ARG A 20 10.99 -15.38 -1.23
N GLN A 21 9.85 -15.97 -0.89
CA GLN A 21 9.78 -17.41 -0.62
C GLN A 21 9.95 -18.28 -1.87
N LYS A 22 9.70 -17.72 -3.07
CA LYS A 22 9.78 -18.45 -4.35
C LYS A 22 11.01 -18.07 -5.17
N ILE A 23 11.58 -16.90 -4.93
CA ILE A 23 12.73 -16.37 -5.68
C ILE A 23 14.01 -16.73 -4.93
N ASN A 24 14.69 -17.75 -5.43
CA ASN A 24 16.01 -18.17 -4.93
C ASN A 24 17.16 -17.57 -5.78
N THR A 25 16.85 -16.73 -6.75
CA THR A 25 17.79 -16.16 -7.73
C THR A 25 17.74 -14.64 -7.74
N THR A 26 18.77 -14.00 -8.28
CA THR A 26 18.79 -12.53 -8.46
C THR A 26 17.92 -12.06 -9.64
N SER A 27 17.47 -12.97 -10.50
CA SER A 27 16.57 -12.68 -11.61
C SER A 27 15.14 -13.12 -11.33
N PHE A 28 14.19 -12.34 -11.85
CA PHE A 28 12.75 -12.58 -11.75
C PHE A 28 12.25 -13.14 -13.09
N THR A 29 12.09 -14.46 -13.18
CA THR A 29 11.63 -15.13 -14.40
C THR A 29 10.10 -15.02 -14.54
N LEU A 30 9.60 -14.85 -15.77
CA LEU A 30 8.15 -14.73 -16.05
C LEU A 30 7.34 -15.91 -15.46
N PHE A 31 7.88 -17.12 -15.50
CA PHE A 31 7.26 -18.29 -14.89
C PHE A 31 7.05 -18.14 -13.37
N LEU A 32 7.95 -17.48 -12.64
CA LEU A 32 7.76 -17.22 -11.20
C LEU A 32 6.65 -16.19 -10.97
N LEU A 33 6.56 -15.16 -11.83
CA LEU A 33 5.51 -14.14 -11.74
C LEU A 33 4.10 -14.75 -11.81
N GLU A 34 3.90 -15.70 -12.72
CA GLU A 34 2.63 -16.38 -12.93
C GLU A 34 2.19 -17.22 -11.71
N GLN A 35 3.12 -17.56 -10.82
CA GLN A 35 2.86 -18.35 -9.61
C GLN A 35 2.66 -17.50 -8.36
N LEU A 36 2.76 -16.17 -8.46
CA LEU A 36 2.64 -15.29 -7.30
C LEU A 36 1.18 -14.90 -7.03
N PRO A 37 0.79 -14.80 -5.75
CA PRO A 37 -0.58 -14.45 -5.39
C PRO A 37 -0.84 -12.97 -5.70
N ILE A 38 -1.69 -12.72 -6.70
CA ILE A 38 -2.23 -11.40 -7.01
C ILE A 38 -3.67 -11.34 -6.49
N VAL A 39 -4.01 -10.30 -5.74
CA VAL A 39 -5.40 -10.08 -5.30
C VAL A 39 -6.27 -9.79 -6.53
N PRO A 40 -7.38 -10.53 -6.74
CA PRO A 40 -8.25 -10.32 -7.89
C PRO A 40 -9.02 -8.99 -7.77
N PRO A 41 -9.28 -8.26 -8.87
CA PRO A 41 -9.97 -6.97 -8.86
C PRO A 41 -11.31 -6.98 -8.10
N GLU A 42 -12.06 -8.07 -8.18
CA GLU A 42 -13.36 -8.25 -7.54
C GLU A 42 -13.26 -8.19 -6.01
N ARG A 43 -12.11 -8.60 -5.44
CA ARG A 43 -11.89 -8.52 -4.00
C ARG A 43 -11.73 -7.07 -3.53
N TYR A 44 -11.12 -6.20 -4.34
CA TYR A 44 -11.01 -4.78 -3.97
C TYR A 44 -12.35 -4.05 -3.97
N GLU A 45 -13.29 -4.51 -4.79
CA GLU A 45 -14.64 -3.95 -4.87
C GLU A 45 -15.57 -4.51 -3.78
N ARG A 46 -15.35 -5.78 -3.38
CA ARG A 46 -16.15 -6.44 -2.34
C ARG A 46 -15.74 -6.06 -0.93
N GLU A 47 -14.45 -5.93 -0.65
CA GLU A 47 -13.97 -5.60 0.69
C GLU A 47 -14.19 -4.12 0.97
N CYS A 48 -15.00 -3.83 1.99
CA CYS A 48 -15.32 -2.48 2.43
C CYS A 48 -14.80 -2.23 3.84
N PHE A 49 -14.33 -1.02 4.08
CA PHE A 49 -13.92 -0.54 5.39
C PHE A 49 -14.76 0.70 5.67
N GLY A 50 -15.86 0.52 6.40
CA GLY A 50 -16.89 1.55 6.58
C GLY A 50 -17.54 1.94 5.24
N LEU A 51 -17.48 3.24 4.90
CA LEU A 51 -18.11 3.78 3.69
C LEU A 51 -17.25 3.65 2.41
N LYS A 52 -16.01 3.15 2.53
CA LYS A 52 -15.08 3.08 1.40
C LYS A 52 -14.73 1.64 1.06
N THR A 53 -14.68 1.34 -0.23
CA THR A 53 -14.12 0.09 -0.75
C THR A 53 -12.60 0.09 -0.63
N ALA A 54 -11.99 -1.09 -0.61
CA ALA A 54 -10.54 -1.22 -0.68
C ALA A 54 -9.97 -0.58 -1.95
N ALA A 55 -10.69 -0.65 -3.07
CA ALA A 55 -10.33 0.02 -4.33
C ALA A 55 -10.23 1.54 -4.18
N GLU A 56 -11.16 2.18 -3.49
CA GLU A 56 -11.16 3.63 -3.27
C GLU A 56 -10.02 4.08 -2.36
N ILE A 57 -9.78 3.33 -1.27
CA ILE A 57 -8.66 3.58 -0.36
C ILE A 57 -7.33 3.48 -1.12
N LEU A 58 -7.16 2.39 -1.89
CA LEU A 58 -5.95 2.17 -2.67
C LEU A 58 -5.77 3.24 -3.74
N ARG A 59 -6.83 3.60 -4.48
CA ARG A 59 -6.78 4.64 -5.51
C ARG A 59 -6.31 5.98 -4.94
N ALA A 60 -6.86 6.41 -3.80
CA ALA A 60 -6.50 7.68 -3.19
C ALA A 60 -5.02 7.69 -2.75
N ALA A 61 -4.57 6.64 -2.06
CA ALA A 61 -3.20 6.56 -1.58
C ALA A 61 -2.17 6.41 -2.72
N VAL A 62 -2.44 5.57 -3.73
CA VAL A 62 -1.54 5.42 -4.90
C VAL A 62 -1.42 6.71 -5.69
N LEU A 63 -2.52 7.45 -5.85
CA LEU A 63 -2.50 8.73 -6.54
C LEU A 63 -1.58 9.72 -5.83
N GLU A 64 -1.73 9.89 -4.52
CA GLU A 64 -0.92 10.80 -3.70
C GLU A 64 0.55 10.36 -3.65
N LEU A 65 0.83 9.06 -3.56
CA LEU A 65 2.19 8.53 -3.54
C LEU A 65 2.92 8.66 -4.88
N THR A 66 2.19 8.67 -6.00
CA THR A 66 2.78 8.62 -7.35
C THR A 66 2.78 9.97 -8.07
N TYR A 67 1.76 10.81 -7.86
CA TYR A 67 1.62 12.08 -8.56
C TYR A 67 2.36 13.23 -7.84
N THR A 68 3.69 13.21 -7.90
CA THR A 68 4.56 14.20 -7.23
C THR A 68 5.18 15.23 -8.18
N ALA A 69 5.00 15.08 -9.49
CA ALA A 69 5.51 15.98 -10.52
C ALA A 69 4.53 16.11 -11.69
N HIS A 70 4.57 17.24 -12.40
CA HIS A 70 3.68 17.50 -13.54
C HIS A 70 3.84 16.48 -14.68
N ASP A 71 5.02 15.88 -14.83
CA ASP A 71 5.27 14.82 -15.83
C ASP A 71 4.37 13.60 -15.63
N MET A 72 3.89 13.38 -14.41
CA MET A 72 2.96 12.30 -14.05
C MET A 72 1.48 12.68 -14.26
N ALA A 73 1.19 13.86 -14.84
CA ALA A 73 -0.18 14.33 -15.11
C ALA A 73 -1.04 13.34 -15.93
N PRO A 74 -0.51 12.57 -16.91
CA PRO A 74 -1.30 11.55 -17.59
C PRO A 74 -1.85 10.47 -16.64
N LEU A 75 -1.08 10.07 -15.62
CA LEU A 75 -1.54 9.13 -14.59
C LEU A 75 -2.65 9.76 -13.75
N ALA A 76 -2.44 10.98 -13.27
CA ALA A 76 -3.41 11.72 -12.48
C ALA A 76 -4.74 11.90 -13.22
N ARG A 77 -4.70 12.29 -14.50
CA ARG A 77 -5.87 12.38 -15.38
C ARG A 77 -6.59 11.04 -15.51
N ASN A 78 -5.86 9.96 -15.77
CA ASN A 78 -6.42 8.61 -15.87
C ASN A 78 -7.07 8.13 -14.57
N MET A 79 -6.57 8.61 -13.44
CA MET A 79 -7.12 8.37 -12.13
C MET A 79 -8.21 9.38 -11.75
N GLY A 80 -8.59 10.33 -12.60
CA GLY A 80 -9.69 11.29 -12.35
C GLY A 80 -9.31 12.45 -11.43
N HIS A 81 -8.02 12.76 -11.27
CA HIS A 81 -7.54 13.92 -10.53
C HIS A 81 -7.54 15.16 -11.42
N VAL A 82 -8.74 15.61 -11.76
CA VAL A 82 -8.99 16.74 -12.66
C VAL A 82 -9.97 17.72 -12.02
N SER A 83 -9.84 18.99 -12.38
CA SER A 83 -10.80 20.05 -12.06
C SER A 83 -12.11 19.88 -12.83
N GLU A 84 -13.14 20.65 -12.48
CA GLU A 84 -14.43 20.68 -13.19
C GLU A 84 -14.26 21.04 -14.69
N GLY A 85 -13.23 21.80 -15.05
CA GLY A 85 -12.88 22.14 -16.43
C GLY A 85 -12.09 21.07 -17.19
N GLY A 86 -11.78 19.93 -16.57
CA GLY A 86 -10.99 18.85 -17.18
C GLY A 86 -9.47 19.02 -17.12
N GLU A 87 -8.99 20.14 -16.55
CA GLU A 87 -7.57 20.37 -16.32
C GLU A 87 -7.05 19.54 -15.14
N VAL A 88 -5.85 18.99 -15.25
CA VAL A 88 -5.25 18.18 -14.18
C VAL A 88 -4.88 19.09 -13.01
N LEU A 89 -5.28 18.69 -11.80
CA LEU A 89 -4.96 19.40 -10.56
C LEU A 89 -3.44 19.36 -10.29
N PRO A 90 -2.88 20.27 -9.47
CA PRO A 90 -1.44 20.30 -9.22
C PRO A 90 -0.93 19.03 -8.51
N PRO A 91 0.34 18.63 -8.72
CA PRO A 91 0.96 17.51 -8.02
C PRO A 91 0.93 17.64 -6.50
N PHE A 92 0.94 16.50 -5.82
CA PHE A 92 1.05 16.47 -4.38
C PHE A 92 2.47 16.85 -3.95
N PRO A 93 2.63 17.73 -2.95
CA PRO A 93 3.94 18.10 -2.44
C PRO A 93 4.62 16.88 -1.80
N TRP A 94 5.94 16.85 -1.83
CA TRP A 94 6.71 15.80 -1.18
C TRP A 94 6.68 16.00 0.34
N ASP A 95 6.03 15.07 1.05
CA ASP A 95 5.97 15.02 2.52
C ASP A 95 6.31 13.60 2.99
N GLU A 96 7.45 13.44 3.66
CA GLU A 96 7.95 12.13 4.09
C GLU A 96 7.05 11.47 5.14
N ALA A 97 6.54 12.25 6.11
CA ALA A 97 5.68 11.75 7.17
C ALA A 97 4.34 11.28 6.58
N ARG A 98 3.74 12.08 5.71
CA ARG A 98 2.51 11.71 5.02
C ARG A 98 2.69 10.45 4.17
N ARG A 99 3.81 10.36 3.43
CA ARG A 99 4.13 9.17 2.61
C ARG A 99 4.37 7.93 3.45
N LEU A 100 4.95 8.05 4.64
CA LEU A 100 5.10 6.95 5.58
C LEU A 100 3.73 6.43 6.05
N HIS A 101 2.82 7.33 6.45
CA HIS A 101 1.45 6.98 6.83
C HIS A 101 0.68 6.30 5.68
N LEU A 102 0.77 6.83 4.46
CA LEU A 102 0.11 6.23 3.30
C LEU A 102 0.64 4.83 3.00
N ARG A 103 1.96 4.62 3.05
CA ARG A 103 2.58 3.30 2.85
C ARG A 103 2.13 2.30 3.92
N ALA A 104 2.19 2.69 5.20
CA ALA A 104 1.73 1.84 6.30
C ALA A 104 0.22 1.50 6.21
N LYS A 105 -0.60 2.47 5.76
CA LYS A 105 -2.03 2.23 5.50
C LYS A 105 -2.25 1.26 4.36
N LEU A 106 -1.44 1.34 3.29
CA LEU A 106 -1.50 0.39 2.19
C LEU A 106 -1.05 -1.00 2.61
N ASP A 107 0.02 -1.13 3.38
CA ASP A 107 0.44 -2.42 3.94
C ASP A 107 -0.70 -3.05 4.74
N ALA A 108 -1.33 -2.30 5.65
CA ALA A 108 -2.49 -2.75 6.41
C ALA A 108 -3.67 -3.19 5.51
N LEU A 109 -3.98 -2.39 4.48
CA LEU A 109 -5.01 -2.75 3.51
C LEU A 109 -4.70 -4.08 2.83
N PHE A 110 -3.44 -4.30 2.43
CA PHE A 110 -3.02 -5.54 1.80
C PHE A 110 -3.03 -6.73 2.76
N PHE A 111 -2.64 -6.58 4.02
CA PHE A 111 -2.80 -7.64 5.02
C PHE A 111 -4.25 -8.13 5.10
N HIS A 112 -5.23 -7.22 5.15
CA HIS A 112 -6.65 -7.57 5.08
C HIS A 112 -7.03 -8.26 3.76
N LEU A 113 -6.59 -7.72 2.62
CA LEU A 113 -6.87 -8.29 1.29
C LEU A 113 -6.23 -9.66 1.04
N TYR A 114 -5.13 -9.98 1.71
CA TYR A 114 -4.49 -11.29 1.67
C TYR A 114 -5.06 -12.25 2.73
N GLY A 115 -5.89 -11.75 3.67
CA GLY A 115 -6.49 -12.53 4.74
C GLY A 115 -5.55 -12.80 5.92
N VAL A 116 -4.49 -12.01 6.07
CA VAL A 116 -3.53 -12.11 7.17
C VAL A 116 -3.86 -11.02 8.20
N THR A 117 -4.67 -11.37 9.20
CA THR A 117 -5.20 -10.41 10.20
C THR A 117 -4.62 -10.60 11.59
N SER A 118 -3.93 -11.71 11.85
CA SER A 118 -3.23 -11.95 13.11
C SER A 118 -2.08 -10.96 13.29
N ARG A 119 -2.02 -10.30 14.45
CA ARG A 119 -0.95 -9.35 14.78
C ARG A 119 0.42 -10.03 14.81
N ASP A 120 0.47 -11.28 15.23
CA ASP A 120 1.73 -12.04 15.29
C ASP A 120 2.21 -12.44 13.90
N ASP A 121 1.30 -12.79 12.98
CA ASP A 121 1.66 -13.07 11.58
C ASP A 121 2.16 -11.82 10.87
N VAL A 122 1.51 -10.66 11.09
CA VAL A 122 1.96 -9.36 10.58
C VAL A 122 3.37 -9.06 11.09
N ARG A 123 3.61 -9.20 12.40
CA ARG A 123 4.94 -8.98 13.00
C ARG A 123 5.99 -9.94 12.43
N TYR A 124 5.63 -11.21 12.26
CA TYR A 124 6.51 -12.20 11.66
C TYR A 124 6.89 -11.82 10.23
N ILE A 125 5.92 -11.44 9.39
CA ILE A 125 6.19 -11.01 8.02
C ILE A 125 7.12 -9.78 8.02
N TYR A 126 6.85 -8.75 8.81
CA TYR A 126 7.73 -7.58 8.94
C TYR A 126 9.14 -7.93 9.42
N SER A 127 9.29 -8.93 10.29
CA SER A 127 10.61 -9.38 10.79
C SER A 127 11.49 -9.97 9.67
N THR A 128 10.91 -10.39 8.55
CA THR A 128 11.67 -10.90 7.39
C THR A 128 12.32 -9.78 6.56
N PHE A 129 12.10 -8.51 6.92
CA PHE A 129 12.65 -7.33 6.23
C PHE A 129 13.65 -6.56 7.12
N PRO A 130 14.83 -7.12 7.43
CA PRO A 130 15.79 -6.54 8.38
C PRO A 130 16.38 -5.20 7.94
N ILE A 131 16.39 -4.92 6.63
CA ILE A 131 16.86 -3.63 6.09
C ILE A 131 15.86 -2.53 6.42
N VAL A 132 14.57 -2.77 6.23
CA VAL A 132 13.50 -1.81 6.55
C VAL A 132 13.48 -1.56 8.06
N GLU A 133 13.58 -2.62 8.87
CA GLU A 133 13.66 -2.49 10.33
C GLU A 133 14.86 -1.63 10.77
N ARG A 134 16.04 -1.86 10.19
CA ARG A 134 17.23 -1.05 10.50
C ARG A 134 17.03 0.42 10.14
N GLN A 135 16.54 0.69 8.94
CA GLN A 135 16.29 2.05 8.46
C GLN A 135 15.29 2.79 9.35
N ASP A 136 14.21 2.12 9.76
CA ASP A 136 13.23 2.71 10.67
C ASP A 136 13.81 2.97 12.06
N ARG A 137 14.62 2.03 12.60
CA ARG A 137 15.29 2.22 13.89
C ARG A 137 16.30 3.36 13.86
N ASP A 138 17.06 3.49 12.77
CA ASP A 138 18.03 4.57 12.61
C ASP A 138 17.34 5.94 12.51
N ALA A 139 16.18 6.01 11.85
CA ALA A 139 15.43 7.26 11.65
C ALA A 139 14.52 7.65 12.83
N TYR A 140 13.88 6.67 13.48
CA TYR A 140 12.81 6.90 14.46
C TYR A 140 13.02 6.24 15.82
N GLY A 141 14.05 5.38 15.98
CA GLY A 141 14.31 4.64 17.22
C GLY A 141 13.41 3.40 17.44
N CYS A 142 12.37 3.23 16.64
CA CYS A 142 11.45 2.07 16.68
C CYS A 142 11.22 1.49 15.27
N TYR A 143 10.56 0.33 15.18
CA TYR A 143 10.13 -0.21 13.88
C TYR A 143 8.85 0.49 13.43
N ARG A 144 9.00 1.75 13.03
CA ARG A 144 7.92 2.71 12.79
C ARG A 144 6.87 2.23 11.79
N SER A 145 7.29 1.64 10.68
CA SER A 145 6.39 1.14 9.63
C SER A 145 5.49 0.02 10.15
N LEU A 146 6.05 -0.89 10.97
CA LEU A 146 5.30 -1.97 11.61
C LEU A 146 4.28 -1.42 12.62
N GLU A 147 4.67 -0.46 13.46
CA GLU A 147 3.76 0.14 14.46
C GLU A 147 2.58 0.85 13.78
N LEU A 148 2.86 1.67 12.77
CA LEU A 148 1.83 2.34 11.97
C LEU A 148 0.95 1.34 11.22
N CYS A 149 1.53 0.29 10.62
CA CYS A 149 0.75 -0.74 9.94
C CYS A 149 -0.19 -1.44 10.91
N LEU A 150 0.27 -1.83 12.09
CA LEU A 150 -0.57 -2.45 13.11
C LEU A 150 -1.68 -1.51 13.61
N ALA A 151 -1.41 -0.20 13.69
CA ALA A 151 -2.42 0.79 14.04
C ALA A 151 -3.47 0.94 12.91
N TYR A 152 -3.05 1.02 11.65
CA TYR A 152 -3.96 1.06 10.51
C TYR A 152 -4.74 -0.24 10.32
N MET A 153 -4.17 -1.39 10.65
CA MET A 153 -4.88 -2.67 10.68
C MET A 153 -6.08 -2.60 11.61
N ASN A 154 -5.89 -2.05 12.82
CA ASN A 154 -6.95 -1.85 13.80
C ASN A 154 -7.98 -0.83 13.31
N ALA A 155 -7.55 0.30 12.73
CA ALA A 155 -8.44 1.33 12.22
C ALA A 155 -9.33 0.81 11.08
N LEU A 156 -8.76 0.06 10.14
CA LEU A 156 -9.51 -0.58 9.06
C LEU A 156 -10.47 -1.64 9.61
N ALA A 157 -10.02 -2.49 10.54
CA ALA A 157 -10.89 -3.47 11.19
C ALA A 157 -12.05 -2.82 11.98
N ALA A 158 -11.85 -1.60 12.48
CA ALA A 158 -12.87 -0.79 13.15
C ALA A 158 -13.75 0.01 12.17
N GLU A 159 -13.66 -0.25 10.86
CA GLU A 159 -14.42 0.44 9.81
C GLU A 159 -14.16 1.97 9.74
N GLN A 160 -12.97 2.40 10.17
CA GLN A 160 -12.54 3.80 10.18
C GLN A 160 -11.42 4.04 9.17
N PRO A 161 -11.71 4.02 7.84
CA PRO A 161 -10.68 4.11 6.81
C PRO A 161 -9.98 5.48 6.78
N ASP A 162 -10.59 6.53 7.34
CA ASP A 162 -10.04 7.89 7.35
C ASP A 162 -9.41 8.29 8.69
N ALA A 163 -9.31 7.35 9.63
CA ALA A 163 -8.62 7.60 10.90
C ALA A 163 -7.16 7.98 10.65
N VAL A 164 -6.73 9.07 11.31
CA VAL A 164 -5.32 9.41 11.44
C VAL A 164 -4.84 8.68 12.68
N VAL A 165 -4.09 7.60 12.48
CA VAL A 165 -3.51 6.85 13.60
C VAL A 165 -2.37 7.66 14.18
N GLU A 166 -2.36 7.78 15.51
CA GLU A 166 -1.18 8.25 16.22
C GLU A 166 -0.19 7.10 16.29
N GLY A 167 1.01 7.41 15.88
CA GLY A 167 2.17 6.54 15.91
C GLY A 167 3.28 7.48 15.60
#